data_AF-A0A6I2SXU2-F1
#
_entry.id   AF-A0A6I2SXU2-F1
#
_cell.length_a   1.000
_cell.length_b   1.000
_cell.length_c   1.000
_cell.angle_alpha   90.00
_cell.angle_beta   90.00
_cell.angle_gamma   90.00
#
_symmetry.space_group_name_H-M   'P 1'
#
loop_
_entity.id
_entity.type
_entity.pdbx_description
1 polymer ?
#
loop_
_entity_poly.entity_id
_entity_poly.type
_entity_poly.pdbx_seq_one_letter_code
_entity_poly.pdbx_strand_id
1 'polypeptide(L)'
;MTRDARQIGRWGCFIMTLVTSGTLAWAGGPAPYEINIRDLERLRSGGTKARKVKPAKRATAAKQAPAEHRDETQPAATDSFSIYTVKPDDNLFKILMRDFGMSNRQAELLIPDVMRENGLSSSTRLTIGQKLRIPRQHRKSSAHKAHKSPHPPQAAETAEAETPVTAPEPSKEEIASVAEKPAVPEPTPAAAEQPGATVHPITSSDPDQIVDGILTALSLPWSRDRVIEGTTGPKDGERFSIKVDCYVEKEGKRFILTRGKQDPFAYTMLRLLAMAGYTIIELNRDGGFASLATQILTGLELPYTSGTFRFMLAGGENGAREMTGFLTSLPQKRTQVFLTDTPLDAIAVEQLGHSSIEAITVPEPAVQEPAAPAPAE
;
A
#
# COMPACT_ATOMS: atom_id res chain seq x y z
N MET A 1 23.75 41.20 52.56
CA MET A 1 22.51 41.77 51.99
C MET A 1 21.99 40.82 50.94
N THR A 2 21.04 40.00 51.36
CA THR A 2 20.34 38.94 50.63
C THR A 2 19.33 39.55 49.67
N ARG A 3 19.32 39.10 48.40
CA ARG A 3 18.18 39.29 47.50
C ARG A 3 17.78 37.96 46.88
N ASP A 4 16.68 37.48 47.44
CA ASP A 4 15.71 36.52 46.91
C ASP A 4 15.25 36.96 45.51
N ALA A 5 15.20 36.02 44.57
CA ALA A 5 14.52 36.18 43.29
C ALA A 5 13.90 34.84 42.87
N ARG A 6 12.74 34.53 43.47
CA ARG A 6 11.84 33.49 42.99
C ARG A 6 11.10 34.01 41.76
N GLN A 7 11.50 33.58 40.58
CA GLN A 7 10.72 33.78 39.36
C GLN A 7 9.80 32.57 39.18
N ILE A 8 8.55 32.74 39.61
CA ILE A 8 7.46 31.79 39.38
C ILE A 8 7.07 31.90 37.90
N GLY A 9 7.45 30.89 37.12
CA GLY A 9 7.01 30.74 35.73
C GLY A 9 5.51 30.41 35.70
N ARG A 10 4.70 31.39 35.26
CA ARG A 10 3.32 31.17 34.80
C ARG A 10 3.35 30.17 33.65
N TRP A 11 3.01 28.91 33.91
CA TRP A 11 2.59 28.00 32.86
C TRP A 11 1.22 28.45 32.39
N GLY A 12 1.18 28.98 31.18
CA GLY A 12 -0.05 29.35 30.50
C GLY A 12 -0.93 28.13 30.33
N CYS A 13 -2.11 28.20 30.92
CA CYS A 13 -3.21 27.28 30.69
C CYS A 13 -3.59 27.37 29.19
N PHE A 14 -3.18 26.39 28.39
CA PHE A 14 -3.66 26.25 27.02
C PHE A 14 -5.13 25.84 27.10
N ILE A 15 -6.01 26.83 26.90
CA ILE A 15 -7.45 26.61 26.74
C ILE A 15 -7.64 25.77 25.49
N MET A 16 -8.02 24.51 25.70
CA MET A 16 -8.48 23.59 24.67
C MET A 16 -9.80 24.13 24.11
N THR A 17 -9.75 24.87 23.01
CA THR A 17 -10.96 25.32 22.31
C THR A 17 -11.58 24.13 21.61
N LEU A 18 -12.61 23.57 22.25
CA LEU A 18 -13.50 22.57 21.68
C LEU A 18 -14.29 23.25 20.54
N VAL A 19 -13.86 23.06 19.30
CA VAL A 19 -14.65 23.46 18.12
C VAL A 19 -15.80 22.48 18.01
N THR A 20 -16.96 22.90 18.49
CA THR A 20 -18.24 22.23 18.25
C THR A 20 -18.56 22.34 16.77
N SER A 21 -18.47 21.22 16.06
CA SER A 21 -18.86 21.09 14.65
C SER A 21 -20.33 21.47 14.48
N GLY A 22 -20.58 22.67 13.96
CA GLY A 22 -21.89 23.09 13.51
C GLY A 22 -22.35 22.24 12.32
N THR A 23 -23.54 21.67 12.45
CA THR A 23 -24.30 21.07 11.35
C THR A 23 -24.65 22.13 10.32
N LEU A 24 -23.84 22.24 9.27
CA LEU A 24 -24.18 23.01 8.07
C LEU A 24 -25.23 22.22 7.27
N ALA A 25 -26.48 22.66 7.39
CA ALA A 25 -27.55 22.32 6.48
C ALA A 25 -27.18 22.82 5.07
N TRP A 26 -26.85 21.91 4.16
CA TRP A 26 -26.70 22.21 2.73
C TRP A 26 -28.08 22.39 2.11
N ALA A 27 -28.42 23.65 1.83
CA ALA A 27 -29.52 24.05 0.98
C ALA A 27 -29.22 23.66 -0.47
N GLY A 28 -30.26 23.18 -1.18
CA GLY A 28 -30.16 22.61 -2.51
C GLY A 28 -29.72 23.58 -3.61
N GLY A 29 -29.03 23.00 -4.59
CA GLY A 29 -28.64 23.59 -5.88
C GLY A 29 -28.44 22.49 -6.92
N PRO A 30 -28.49 22.80 -8.23
CA PRO A 30 -29.40 22.15 -9.17
C PRO A 30 -28.86 20.94 -9.95
N ALA A 31 -29.85 20.10 -10.30
CA ALA A 31 -29.98 19.16 -11.42
C ALA A 31 -29.04 17.94 -11.55
N PRO A 32 -29.61 16.73 -11.74
CA PRO A 32 -28.87 15.52 -12.07
C PRO A 32 -28.38 15.56 -13.52
N TYR A 33 -27.10 15.24 -13.73
CA TYR A 33 -26.56 14.96 -15.06
C TYR A 33 -27.10 13.60 -15.52
N GLU A 34 -28.19 13.62 -16.27
CA GLU A 34 -28.74 12.44 -16.93
C GLU A 34 -27.94 12.20 -18.22
N ILE A 35 -26.89 11.37 -18.11
CA ILE A 35 -26.09 10.96 -19.27
C ILE A 35 -26.97 10.07 -20.15
N ASN A 36 -27.42 10.62 -21.27
CA ASN A 36 -28.23 9.90 -22.24
C ASN A 36 -27.40 8.79 -22.90
N ILE A 37 -27.75 7.52 -22.64
CA ILE A 37 -27.09 6.32 -23.17
C ILE A 37 -27.00 6.32 -24.71
N ARG A 38 -27.85 7.09 -25.41
CA ARG A 38 -27.83 7.24 -26.86
C ARG A 38 -26.61 7.99 -27.42
N ASP A 39 -25.94 8.83 -26.63
CA ASP A 39 -24.76 9.57 -27.12
C ASP A 39 -23.49 8.70 -27.15
N LEU A 40 -23.46 7.61 -26.38
CA LEU A 40 -22.33 6.66 -26.39
C LEU A 40 -22.27 5.81 -27.67
N GLU A 41 -23.42 5.60 -28.35
CA GLU A 41 -23.50 4.74 -29.53
C GLU A 41 -23.09 5.47 -30.83
N ARG A 42 -23.17 6.81 -30.86
CA ARG A 42 -22.70 7.64 -31.99
C ARG A 42 -21.18 7.69 -32.14
N LEU A 43 -20.42 7.45 -31.07
CA LEU A 43 -18.96 7.43 -31.13
C LEU A 43 -18.39 6.12 -31.69
N ARG A 44 -19.22 5.08 -31.86
CA ARG A 44 -18.78 3.75 -32.33
C ARG A 44 -18.86 3.55 -33.85
N SER A 45 -19.50 4.47 -34.59
CA SER A 45 -19.77 4.31 -36.03
C SER A 45 -18.87 5.15 -36.97
N GLY A 46 -17.77 5.71 -36.46
CA GLY A 46 -16.75 6.42 -37.25
C GLY A 46 -15.91 5.47 -38.12
N GLY A 47 -16.51 4.90 -39.17
CA GLY A 47 -15.87 4.01 -40.13
C GLY A 47 -14.75 4.69 -40.92
N THR A 48 -13.52 4.22 -40.72
CA THR A 48 -12.38 4.52 -41.58
C THR A 48 -12.56 3.81 -42.93
N LYS A 49 -12.70 4.60 -43.99
CA LYS A 49 -12.82 4.11 -45.37
C LYS A 49 -11.51 3.42 -45.79
N ALA A 50 -11.61 2.11 -46.00
CA ALA A 50 -10.54 1.26 -46.53
C ALA A 50 -10.12 1.70 -47.94
N ARG A 51 -8.86 2.08 -48.08
CA ARG A 51 -8.21 2.39 -49.36
C ARG A 51 -7.84 1.08 -50.06
N LYS A 52 -8.59 0.74 -51.12
CA LYS A 52 -8.34 -0.35 -52.06
C LYS A 52 -6.94 -0.20 -52.68
N VAL A 53 -6.04 -1.15 -52.44
CA VAL A 53 -4.78 -1.31 -53.19
C VAL A 53 -4.88 -2.60 -54.01
N LYS A 54 -4.62 -2.48 -55.32
CA LYS A 54 -4.65 -3.55 -56.31
C LYS A 54 -3.51 -4.56 -56.06
N PRO A 55 -3.75 -5.89 -56.16
CA PRO A 55 -2.67 -6.86 -56.19
C PRO A 55 -2.14 -7.07 -57.62
N ALA A 56 -0.82 -6.96 -57.78
CA ALA A 56 -0.12 -7.32 -59.00
C ALA A 56 0.10 -8.85 -59.04
N LYS A 57 -0.36 -9.44 -60.15
CA LYS A 57 -0.08 -10.79 -60.64
C LYS A 57 1.43 -11.06 -60.69
N ARG A 58 1.90 -12.15 -60.08
CA ARG A 58 3.03 -12.90 -60.63
C ARG A 58 2.82 -14.39 -60.41
N ALA A 59 2.55 -15.05 -61.53
CA ALA A 59 2.55 -16.49 -61.66
C ALA A 59 4.00 -16.99 -61.71
N THR A 60 4.25 -18.15 -61.12
CA THR A 60 5.05 -19.21 -61.74
C THR A 60 4.73 -20.52 -61.04
N ALA A 61 4.36 -21.50 -61.86
CA ALA A 61 4.07 -22.88 -61.51
C ALA A 61 5.33 -23.75 -61.56
N ALA A 62 5.42 -24.71 -60.64
CA ALA A 62 6.13 -25.99 -60.78
C ALA A 62 5.63 -26.86 -59.62
N LYS A 63 4.64 -27.75 -59.81
CA LYS A 63 4.76 -29.13 -60.32
C LYS A 63 5.87 -29.92 -59.60
N GLN A 64 5.48 -30.71 -58.60
CA GLN A 64 5.78 -32.15 -58.49
C GLN A 64 5.22 -32.74 -57.18
N ALA A 65 4.29 -33.67 -57.31
CA ALA A 65 4.17 -34.88 -56.49
C ALA A 65 4.87 -36.02 -57.30
N PRO A 66 5.23 -37.21 -56.77
CA PRO A 66 4.56 -37.91 -55.66
C PRO A 66 5.43 -38.82 -54.71
N ALA A 67 4.80 -39.21 -53.60
CA ALA A 67 4.81 -40.51 -52.91
C ALA A 67 6.08 -41.15 -52.26
N GLU A 68 5.77 -41.82 -51.14
CA GLU A 68 6.42 -42.98 -50.49
C GLU A 68 7.41 -42.83 -49.31
N HIS A 69 6.90 -43.22 -48.13
CA HIS A 69 7.39 -44.19 -47.14
C HIS A 69 8.83 -44.14 -46.56
N ARG A 70 8.85 -44.20 -45.20
CA ARG A 70 9.84 -44.83 -44.31
C ARG A 70 11.30 -44.32 -44.41
N ASP A 71 11.83 -43.74 -43.34
CA ASP A 71 12.31 -44.55 -42.22
C ASP A 71 12.68 -43.70 -41.01
N GLU A 72 12.54 -44.40 -39.90
CA GLU A 72 12.89 -44.08 -38.53
C GLU A 72 14.41 -43.85 -38.40
N THR A 73 14.82 -42.67 -37.93
CA THR A 73 16.14 -42.51 -37.32
C THR A 73 16.04 -41.51 -36.19
N GLN A 74 15.80 -42.07 -35.00
CA GLN A 74 15.96 -41.42 -33.71
C GLN A 74 17.46 -41.23 -33.47
N PRO A 75 17.90 -40.02 -33.08
CA PRO A 75 18.85 -40.01 -31.97
C PRO A 75 18.63 -38.86 -30.97
N ALA A 76 18.95 -39.21 -29.72
CA ALA A 76 19.47 -38.37 -28.64
C ALA A 76 18.51 -37.39 -27.92
N ALA A 77 18.32 -37.70 -26.62
CA ALA A 77 17.82 -36.84 -25.54
C ALA A 77 16.53 -36.06 -25.84
N THR A 78 15.40 -36.76 -25.79
CA THR A 78 14.06 -36.16 -25.85
C THR A 78 13.82 -35.20 -24.69
N ASP A 79 14.09 -33.92 -24.93
CA ASP A 79 13.42 -32.82 -24.21
C ASP A 79 11.92 -33.10 -24.24
N SER A 80 11.34 -33.38 -23.08
CA SER A 80 9.94 -33.77 -22.99
C SER A 80 9.05 -32.54 -23.20
N PHE A 81 8.67 -32.26 -24.44
CA PHE A 81 7.67 -31.24 -24.74
C PHE A 81 6.26 -31.80 -24.58
N SER A 82 5.35 -30.98 -24.07
CA SER A 82 3.90 -31.22 -24.17
C SER A 82 3.33 -30.45 -25.35
N ILE A 83 2.48 -31.10 -26.15
CA ILE A 83 1.77 -30.46 -27.27
C ILE A 83 0.38 -30.05 -26.81
N TYR A 84 0.05 -28.76 -26.91
CA TYR A 84 -1.27 -28.20 -26.60
C TYR A 84 -1.93 -27.65 -27.86
N THR A 85 -3.25 -27.85 -28.03
CA THR A 85 -4.00 -27.25 -29.14
C THR A 85 -4.83 -26.08 -28.62
N VAL A 86 -4.56 -24.88 -29.14
CA VAL A 86 -5.20 -23.62 -28.71
C VAL A 86 -6.70 -23.66 -28.95
N LYS A 87 -7.50 -23.35 -27.90
CA LYS A 87 -8.96 -23.23 -27.97
C LYS A 87 -9.38 -21.76 -28.15
N PRO A 88 -10.64 -21.47 -28.51
CA PRO A 88 -11.17 -20.11 -28.50
C PRO A 88 -10.96 -19.46 -27.12
N ASP A 89 -10.56 -18.19 -27.12
CA ASP A 89 -10.30 -17.35 -25.93
C ASP A 89 -9.14 -17.78 -25.01
N ASP A 90 -8.31 -18.72 -25.46
CA ASP A 90 -7.06 -19.04 -24.79
C ASP A 90 -5.99 -17.95 -25.02
N ASN A 91 -5.22 -17.67 -23.98
CA ASN A 91 -3.96 -16.94 -24.06
C ASN A 91 -2.85 -17.78 -23.41
N LEU A 92 -1.58 -17.47 -23.71
CA LEU A 92 -0.46 -18.32 -23.25
C LEU A 92 -0.47 -18.48 -21.72
N PHE A 93 -0.77 -17.41 -20.99
CA PHE A 93 -0.89 -17.41 -19.53
C PHE A 93 -1.95 -18.38 -19.00
N LYS A 94 -3.18 -18.28 -19.52
CA LYS A 94 -4.32 -19.10 -19.12
C LYS A 94 -4.02 -20.57 -19.39
N ILE A 95 -3.40 -20.89 -20.53
CA ILE A 95 -2.99 -22.26 -20.85
C ILE A 95 -2.01 -22.77 -19.79
N LEU A 96 -0.93 -22.02 -19.50
CA LEU A 96 0.09 -22.44 -18.52
C LEU A 96 -0.47 -22.57 -17.09
N MET A 97 -1.38 -21.69 -16.69
CA MET A 97 -1.99 -21.76 -15.37
C MET A 97 -3.04 -22.86 -15.26
N ARG A 98 -3.99 -22.92 -16.20
CA ARG A 98 -5.14 -23.85 -16.17
C ARG A 98 -4.71 -25.28 -16.48
N ASP A 99 -4.00 -25.49 -17.58
CA ASP A 99 -3.71 -26.82 -18.11
C ASP A 99 -2.39 -27.38 -17.56
N PHE A 100 -1.46 -26.52 -17.13
CA PHE A 100 -0.15 -26.94 -16.57
C PHE A 100 0.03 -26.62 -15.08
N GLY A 101 -0.92 -25.93 -14.44
CA GLY A 101 -0.90 -25.67 -12.99
C GLY A 101 0.28 -24.79 -12.54
N MET A 102 0.76 -23.90 -13.41
CA MET A 102 1.86 -22.98 -13.08
C MET A 102 1.35 -21.76 -12.28
N SER A 103 2.17 -21.23 -11.38
CA SER A 103 1.88 -19.95 -10.73
C SER A 103 2.10 -18.78 -11.70
N ASN A 104 1.53 -17.60 -11.40
CA ASN A 104 1.65 -16.42 -12.25
C ASN A 104 3.13 -16.09 -12.57
N ARG A 105 3.99 -16.08 -11.53
CA ARG A 105 5.43 -15.83 -11.66
C ARG A 105 6.14 -16.89 -12.52
N GLN A 106 5.73 -18.16 -12.43
CA GLN A 106 6.31 -19.22 -13.26
C GLN A 106 5.91 -19.08 -14.73
N ALA A 107 4.64 -18.74 -14.99
CA ALA A 107 4.16 -18.49 -16.33
C ALA A 107 4.90 -17.31 -16.98
N GLU A 108 5.08 -16.19 -16.27
CA GLU A 108 5.85 -15.02 -16.72
C GLU A 108 7.26 -15.39 -17.20
N LEU A 109 7.95 -16.22 -16.42
CA LEU A 109 9.31 -16.66 -16.76
C LEU A 109 9.36 -17.59 -17.96
N LEU A 110 8.32 -18.42 -18.18
CA LEU A 110 8.31 -19.43 -19.23
C LEU A 110 7.76 -18.91 -20.57
N ILE A 111 6.97 -17.83 -20.56
CA ILE A 111 6.37 -17.26 -21.76
C ILE A 111 7.40 -16.91 -22.85
N PRO A 112 8.53 -16.25 -22.56
CA PRO A 112 9.54 -15.93 -23.58
C PRO A 112 10.09 -17.18 -24.26
N ASP A 113 10.30 -18.25 -23.50
CA ASP A 113 10.82 -19.51 -24.02
C ASP A 113 9.79 -20.21 -24.91
N VAL A 114 8.53 -20.28 -24.49
CA VAL A 114 7.44 -20.85 -25.30
C VAL A 114 7.23 -20.02 -26.57
N MET A 115 7.33 -18.68 -26.49
CA MET A 115 7.21 -17.82 -27.66
C MET A 115 8.33 -18.06 -28.66
N ARG A 116 9.58 -18.15 -28.20
CA ARG A 116 10.75 -18.44 -29.04
C ARG A 116 10.64 -19.82 -29.69
N GLU A 117 10.24 -20.82 -28.93
CA GLU A 117 10.10 -22.20 -29.41
C GLU A 117 9.01 -22.37 -30.46
N ASN A 118 7.95 -21.56 -30.39
CA ASN A 118 6.80 -21.65 -31.29
C ASN A 118 6.74 -20.54 -32.35
N GLY A 119 7.75 -19.66 -32.41
CA GLY A 119 7.77 -18.53 -33.34
C GLY A 119 6.61 -17.54 -33.16
N LEU A 120 6.15 -17.34 -31.92
CA LEU A 120 5.05 -16.43 -31.61
C LEU A 120 5.58 -15.00 -31.44
N SER A 121 4.91 -14.03 -32.07
CA SER A 121 5.21 -12.60 -31.90
C SER A 121 4.55 -11.98 -30.67
N SER A 122 3.50 -12.62 -30.12
CA SER A 122 2.76 -12.13 -28.97
C SER A 122 2.16 -13.28 -28.17
N SER A 123 2.07 -13.12 -26.85
CA SER A 123 1.46 -14.07 -25.92
C SER A 123 -0.07 -14.07 -25.93
N THR A 124 -0.70 -13.03 -26.50
CA THR A 124 -2.17 -12.86 -26.53
C THR A 124 -2.80 -13.20 -27.87
N ARG A 125 -2.02 -13.21 -28.97
CA ARG A 125 -2.52 -13.47 -30.32
C ARG A 125 -2.22 -14.91 -30.74
N LEU A 126 -2.98 -15.85 -30.17
CA LEU A 126 -2.90 -17.26 -30.56
C LEU A 126 -3.98 -17.58 -31.60
N THR A 127 -3.65 -18.44 -32.57
CA THR A 127 -4.64 -18.88 -33.56
C THR A 127 -5.35 -20.13 -33.04
N ILE A 128 -6.68 -20.15 -33.10
CA ILE A 128 -7.47 -21.31 -32.66
C ILE A 128 -7.07 -22.54 -33.50
N GLY A 129 -6.81 -23.67 -32.83
CA GLY A 129 -6.32 -24.91 -33.46
C GLY A 129 -4.80 -24.97 -33.63
N GLN A 130 -4.06 -23.91 -33.30
CA GLN A 130 -2.59 -23.92 -33.33
C GLN A 130 -2.03 -24.90 -32.30
N LYS A 131 -1.03 -25.71 -32.72
CA LYS A 131 -0.31 -26.62 -31.82
C LYS A 131 0.89 -25.89 -31.20
N LEU A 132 0.89 -25.76 -29.89
CA LEU A 132 1.96 -25.18 -29.11
C LEU A 132 2.82 -26.27 -28.46
N ARG A 133 4.13 -26.15 -28.59
CA ARG A 133 5.15 -26.94 -27.89
C ARG A 133 5.49 -26.22 -26.58
N ILE A 134 5.12 -26.83 -25.46
CA ILE A 134 5.39 -26.28 -24.13
C ILE A 134 6.49 -27.14 -23.49
N PRO A 135 7.66 -26.57 -23.17
CA PRO A 135 8.71 -27.27 -22.46
C PRO A 135 8.16 -27.74 -21.11
N ARG A 136 8.16 -29.06 -20.85
CA ARG A 136 7.89 -29.52 -19.48
C ARG A 136 9.15 -29.20 -18.69
N GLN A 137 9.13 -28.09 -17.94
CA GLN A 137 10.10 -27.96 -16.86
C GLN A 137 9.92 -29.20 -16.00
N HIS A 138 10.93 -30.07 -15.97
CA HIS A 138 10.94 -31.21 -15.09
C HIS A 138 10.62 -30.65 -13.71
N ARG A 139 9.39 -30.90 -13.24
CA ARG A 139 9.08 -30.78 -11.82
C ARG A 139 10.11 -31.68 -11.19
N LYS A 140 11.22 -31.12 -10.71
CA LYS A 140 12.13 -31.79 -9.80
C LYS A 140 11.20 -32.17 -8.68
N SER A 141 10.79 -33.43 -8.70
CA SER A 141 9.77 -33.98 -7.83
C SER A 141 10.34 -33.89 -6.43
N SER A 142 10.07 -32.78 -5.74
CA SER A 142 10.04 -32.78 -4.29
C SER A 142 8.84 -33.65 -3.94
N ALA A 143 9.10 -34.96 -3.87
CA ALA A 143 8.19 -35.93 -3.29
C ALA A 143 8.07 -35.58 -1.81
N HIS A 144 7.22 -34.60 -1.48
CA HIS A 144 6.72 -34.42 -0.14
C HIS A 144 5.81 -35.61 0.14
N LYS A 145 6.44 -36.58 0.81
CA LYS A 145 5.86 -37.71 1.51
C LYS A 145 4.60 -37.26 2.24
N ALA A 146 3.46 -37.69 1.72
CA ALA A 146 2.15 -37.46 2.33
C ALA A 146 2.11 -38.14 3.70
N HIS A 147 2.15 -37.35 4.78
CA HIS A 147 1.69 -37.81 6.08
C HIS A 147 0.16 -37.82 6.08
N LYS A 148 -0.38 -39.03 5.85
CA LYS A 148 -1.76 -39.40 6.07
C LYS A 148 -1.96 -39.59 7.58
N SER A 149 -2.52 -38.59 8.25
CA SER A 149 -3.13 -38.78 9.57
C SER A 149 -4.64 -38.85 9.42
N PRO A 150 -5.32 -39.89 9.94
CA PRO A 150 -6.77 -40.02 9.90
C PRO A 150 -7.40 -39.17 11.01
N HIS A 151 -8.34 -38.31 10.65
CA HIS A 151 -9.23 -37.66 11.62
C HIS A 151 -10.61 -38.35 11.53
N PRO A 152 -11.19 -38.80 12.66
CA PRO A 152 -12.46 -39.52 12.68
C PRO A 152 -13.67 -38.59 12.48
N PRO A 153 -14.82 -39.15 12.05
CA PRO A 153 -16.03 -38.40 11.77
C PRO A 153 -16.81 -38.13 13.06
N GLN A 154 -17.25 -36.89 13.26
CA GLN A 154 -18.23 -36.54 14.28
C GLN A 154 -19.47 -35.98 13.58
N ALA A 155 -20.54 -36.76 13.63
CA ALA A 155 -21.86 -36.43 13.13
C ALA A 155 -22.86 -36.38 14.31
N ALA A 156 -23.74 -35.38 14.26
CA ALA A 156 -25.02 -35.25 14.97
C ALA A 156 -24.92 -35.23 16.52
N GLU A 157 -25.81 -34.63 17.32
CA GLU A 157 -27.19 -34.20 17.13
C GLU A 157 -27.60 -33.35 18.37
N THR A 158 -28.74 -32.68 18.23
CA THR A 158 -29.71 -32.37 19.30
C THR A 158 -29.75 -30.94 19.85
N ALA A 159 -30.96 -30.40 19.72
CA ALA A 159 -31.49 -29.11 20.11
C ALA A 159 -31.95 -29.06 21.57
N GLU A 160 -32.17 -27.83 22.07
CA GLU A 160 -33.17 -27.34 23.06
C GLU A 160 -32.57 -26.07 23.70
N ALA A 161 -33.08 -24.88 23.44
CA ALA A 161 -34.27 -24.25 24.03
C ALA A 161 -34.15 -24.07 25.56
N GLU A 162 -33.87 -22.84 26.01
CA GLU A 162 -34.58 -22.12 27.07
C GLU A 162 -33.86 -20.79 27.43
N THR A 163 -34.51 -19.67 27.14
CA THR A 163 -34.47 -18.43 27.95
C THR A 163 -35.16 -18.70 29.31
N PRO A 164 -35.06 -17.90 30.42
CA PRO A 164 -34.89 -16.43 30.45
C PRO A 164 -34.23 -15.83 31.75
N VAL A 165 -34.18 -14.48 31.81
CA VAL A 165 -34.12 -13.54 32.98
C VAL A 165 -32.96 -13.67 34.00
N THR A 166 -32.26 -12.55 34.29
CA THR A 166 -32.19 -11.92 35.65
C THR A 166 -31.24 -10.71 35.63
N ALA A 167 -31.84 -9.53 35.77
CA ALA A 167 -31.19 -8.28 36.16
C ALA A 167 -30.77 -8.34 37.65
N PRO A 168 -29.71 -7.63 38.03
CA PRO A 168 -29.95 -6.59 39.05
C PRO A 168 -29.07 -5.33 38.89
N GLU A 169 -29.73 -4.18 38.82
CA GLU A 169 -29.34 -2.97 39.58
C GLU A 169 -30.16 -2.97 40.89
N PRO A 170 -29.88 -2.12 41.91
CA PRO A 170 -28.70 -1.31 42.22
C PRO A 170 -28.22 -1.55 43.68
N SER A 171 -27.04 -1.07 44.06
CA SER A 171 -26.79 -0.77 45.49
C SER A 171 -25.95 0.48 45.66
N LYS A 172 -26.56 1.39 46.43
CA LYS A 172 -26.07 2.69 46.87
C LYS A 172 -25.61 2.47 48.30
N GLU A 173 -24.33 2.67 48.60
CA GLU A 173 -23.89 2.82 49.98
C GLU A 173 -22.87 3.95 50.10
N GLU A 174 -23.31 4.92 50.88
CA GLU A 174 -22.68 6.13 51.37
C GLU A 174 -21.97 5.78 52.68
N ILE A 175 -20.64 5.89 52.78
CA ILE A 175 -19.98 5.99 54.09
C ILE A 175 -18.72 6.88 54.02
N ALA A 176 -18.83 8.00 54.72
CA ALA A 176 -17.88 8.74 55.57
C ALA A 176 -16.37 8.83 55.22
N SER A 177 -15.92 10.08 55.11
CA SER A 177 -14.96 10.76 56.01
C SER A 177 -14.15 9.89 56.99
N VAL A 178 -12.81 10.02 56.95
CA VAL A 178 -11.90 10.34 58.08
C VAL A 178 -10.45 9.89 57.76
N ALA A 179 -9.49 10.69 58.26
CA ALA A 179 -8.07 10.40 58.53
C ALA A 179 -7.02 10.76 57.46
N GLU A 180 -6.56 12.00 57.60
CA GLU A 180 -5.15 12.42 57.61
C GLU A 180 -4.15 11.25 57.78
N LYS A 181 -3.42 10.94 56.69
CA LYS A 181 -2.40 9.90 56.60
C LYS A 181 -1.06 10.54 56.21
N PRO A 182 0.06 10.15 56.85
CA PRO A 182 1.33 10.88 56.85
C PRO A 182 1.94 11.09 55.48
N ALA A 183 2.65 12.22 55.35
CA ALA A 183 3.48 12.61 54.22
C ALA A 183 4.33 11.44 53.72
N VAL A 184 3.84 10.78 52.68
CA VAL A 184 4.60 9.82 51.87
C VAL A 184 5.58 10.67 51.07
N PRO A 185 6.90 10.37 51.09
CA PRO A 185 7.87 11.11 50.31
C PRO A 185 7.42 11.12 48.84
N GLU A 186 7.34 12.33 48.28
CA GLU A 186 7.06 12.58 46.88
C GLU A 186 7.91 11.60 46.05
N PRO A 187 7.30 10.69 45.26
CA PRO A 187 8.06 9.76 44.45
C PRO A 187 8.94 10.62 43.55
N THR A 188 10.25 10.56 43.78
CA THR A 188 11.25 11.13 42.90
C THR A 188 10.86 10.74 41.48
N PRO A 189 10.59 11.70 40.57
CA PRO A 189 10.08 11.39 39.25
C PRO A 189 11.06 10.39 38.63
N ALA A 190 10.63 9.14 38.56
CA ALA A 190 11.39 8.06 37.97
C ALA A 190 11.84 8.58 36.62
N ALA A 191 13.16 8.68 36.42
CA ALA A 191 13.78 9.20 35.21
C ALA A 191 13.04 8.56 34.03
N ALA A 192 12.22 9.35 33.34
CA ALA A 192 11.32 8.84 32.33
C ALA A 192 12.20 8.18 31.27
N GLU A 193 12.13 6.85 31.18
CA GLU A 193 12.85 6.08 30.17
C GLU A 193 12.48 6.65 28.81
N GLN A 194 13.42 7.36 28.19
CA GLN A 194 13.19 7.95 26.88
C GLN A 194 12.96 6.80 25.89
N PRO A 195 11.88 6.85 25.09
CA PRO A 195 11.60 5.77 24.15
C PRO A 195 12.74 5.71 23.12
N GLY A 196 13.38 4.54 23.02
CA GLY A 196 14.36 4.29 21.97
C GLY A 196 13.73 4.52 20.60
N ALA A 197 14.55 5.03 19.66
CA ALA A 197 14.09 5.37 18.32
C ALA A 197 14.80 4.51 17.27
N THR A 198 14.05 3.94 16.35
CA THR A 198 14.59 3.14 15.23
C THR A 198 14.78 4.01 14.00
N VAL A 199 15.99 4.01 13.45
CA VAL A 199 16.35 4.80 12.26
C VAL A 199 16.18 3.97 10.98
N HIS A 200 15.49 4.54 9.99
CA HIS A 200 15.26 3.91 8.68
C HIS A 200 15.72 4.85 7.54
N PRO A 201 16.88 4.57 6.92
CA PRO A 201 17.33 5.29 5.74
C PRO A 201 16.54 4.85 4.49
N ILE A 202 16.03 5.81 3.73
CA ILE A 202 15.24 5.62 2.51
C ILE A 202 15.91 6.40 1.39
N THR A 203 16.94 5.81 0.79
CA THR A 203 17.85 6.47 -0.17
C THR A 203 17.40 6.41 -1.62
N SER A 204 16.24 5.80 -1.90
CA SER A 204 15.74 5.68 -3.26
C SER A 204 15.31 7.03 -3.83
N SER A 205 15.62 7.26 -5.10
CA SER A 205 15.08 8.40 -5.86
C SER A 205 13.76 8.07 -6.58
N ASP A 206 13.43 6.79 -6.71
CA ASP A 206 12.16 6.36 -7.31
C ASP A 206 11.00 6.57 -6.31
N PRO A 207 9.98 7.39 -6.63
CA PRO A 207 8.82 7.62 -5.77
C PRO A 207 8.16 6.34 -5.29
N ASP A 208 8.07 5.32 -6.15
CA ASP A 208 7.39 4.07 -5.82
C ASP A 208 8.15 3.29 -4.73
N GLN A 209 9.48 3.33 -4.77
CA GLN A 209 10.35 2.74 -3.75
C GLN A 209 10.41 3.58 -2.48
N ILE A 210 10.31 4.90 -2.57
CA ILE A 210 10.22 5.79 -1.39
C ILE A 210 8.97 5.45 -0.59
N VAL A 211 7.80 5.36 -1.25
CA VAL A 211 6.53 5.02 -0.60
C VAL A 211 6.63 3.67 0.11
N ASP A 212 7.19 2.66 -0.56
CA ASP A 212 7.39 1.33 0.04
C ASP A 212 8.34 1.37 1.23
N GLY A 213 9.44 2.10 1.12
CA GLY A 213 10.41 2.28 2.20
C GLY A 213 9.77 2.91 3.43
N ILE A 214 8.94 3.95 3.24
CA ILE A 214 8.20 4.61 4.32
C ILE A 214 7.21 3.63 4.96
N LEU A 215 6.36 2.96 4.17
CA LEU A 215 5.35 2.03 4.71
C LEU A 215 5.98 0.83 5.44
N THR A 216 7.12 0.34 4.94
CA THR A 216 7.90 -0.73 5.55
C THR A 216 8.54 -0.28 6.86
N ALA A 217 9.14 0.92 6.89
CA ALA A 217 9.71 1.50 8.11
C ALA A 217 8.65 1.70 9.20
N LEU A 218 7.45 2.14 8.84
CA LEU A 218 6.32 2.25 9.76
C LEU A 218 5.75 0.89 10.22
N SER A 219 6.21 -0.22 9.61
CA SER A 219 5.75 -1.58 9.89
C SER A 219 4.24 -1.77 9.79
N LEU A 220 3.59 -1.03 8.88
CA LEU A 220 2.15 -1.13 8.67
C LEU A 220 1.83 -2.35 7.78
N PRO A 221 0.66 -3.00 7.92
CA PRO A 221 0.22 -3.99 6.96
C PRO A 221 -0.24 -3.28 5.68
N TRP A 222 0.50 -3.51 4.59
CA TRP A 222 0.20 -2.90 3.31
C TRP A 222 0.31 -3.92 2.17
N SER A 223 -0.37 -3.62 1.06
CA SER A 223 -0.38 -4.46 -0.14
C SER A 223 -0.41 -3.59 -1.39
N ARG A 224 0.49 -3.85 -2.34
CA ARG A 224 0.45 -3.24 -3.68
C ARG A 224 -0.63 -3.86 -4.53
N ASP A 225 -1.10 -3.09 -5.51
CA ASP A 225 -1.85 -3.62 -6.64
C ASP A 225 -3.11 -4.41 -6.24
N ARG A 226 -3.67 -4.09 -5.07
CA ARG A 226 -4.78 -4.84 -4.49
C ARG A 226 -6.06 -4.55 -5.26
N VAL A 227 -6.76 -5.60 -5.64
CA VAL A 227 -8.12 -5.47 -6.19
C VAL A 227 -9.08 -5.35 -5.02
N ILE A 228 -9.79 -4.22 -4.96
CA ILE A 228 -10.83 -3.95 -3.97
C ILE A 228 -12.17 -4.08 -4.67
N GLU A 229 -13.00 -4.96 -4.14
CA GLU A 229 -14.39 -5.12 -4.56
C GLU A 229 -15.28 -4.24 -3.68
N GLY A 230 -16.24 -3.57 -4.31
CA GLY A 230 -17.24 -2.73 -3.65
C GLY A 230 -18.61 -2.90 -4.27
N THR A 231 -19.62 -2.36 -3.61
CA THR A 231 -21.02 -2.37 -4.07
C THR A 231 -21.58 -0.97 -4.06
N THR A 232 -22.20 -0.54 -5.16
CA THR A 232 -22.87 0.77 -5.23
C THR A 232 -24.27 0.72 -4.61
N GLY A 233 -24.37 0.99 -3.31
CA GLY A 233 -25.65 1.15 -2.61
C GLY A 233 -26.04 -0.01 -1.67
N PRO A 234 -27.12 0.17 -0.87
CA PRO A 234 -27.34 -0.61 0.34
C PRO A 234 -28.02 -1.98 0.18
N LYS A 235 -28.62 -2.33 -0.97
CA LYS A 235 -29.39 -3.58 -1.07
C LYS A 235 -29.22 -4.45 -2.32
N ASP A 236 -28.83 -3.93 -3.47
CA ASP A 236 -28.53 -4.74 -4.67
C ASP A 236 -27.62 -3.95 -5.62
N GLY A 237 -26.64 -3.25 -5.05
CA GLY A 237 -25.74 -2.40 -5.81
C GLY A 237 -24.94 -3.15 -6.86
N GLU A 238 -24.63 -2.47 -7.97
CA GLU A 238 -23.70 -3.00 -8.96
C GLU A 238 -22.35 -3.26 -8.27
N ARG A 239 -21.83 -4.48 -8.42
CA ARG A 239 -20.51 -4.83 -7.91
C ARG A 239 -19.48 -4.19 -8.82
N PHE A 240 -18.58 -3.42 -8.24
CA PHE A 240 -17.43 -2.92 -8.95
C PHE A 240 -16.15 -3.48 -8.32
N SER A 241 -15.11 -3.54 -9.13
CA SER A 241 -13.81 -4.01 -8.74
C SER A 241 -12.78 -3.05 -9.30
N ILE A 242 -11.96 -2.47 -8.43
CA ILE A 242 -10.88 -1.56 -8.83
C ILE A 242 -9.56 -2.04 -8.25
N LYS A 243 -8.54 -2.06 -9.11
CA LYS A 243 -7.16 -2.28 -8.69
C LYS A 243 -6.60 -0.95 -8.17
N VAL A 244 -6.12 -0.93 -6.94
CA VAL A 244 -5.52 0.26 -6.32
C VAL A 244 -4.01 0.11 -6.18
N ASP A 245 -3.28 1.23 -6.26
CA ASP A 245 -1.81 1.21 -6.24
C ASP A 245 -1.28 0.65 -4.92
N CYS A 246 -1.78 1.15 -3.80
CA CYS A 246 -1.40 0.68 -2.47
C CYS A 246 -2.58 0.77 -1.49
N TYR A 247 -2.86 -0.35 -0.83
CA TYR A 247 -3.82 -0.45 0.25
C TYR A 247 -3.09 -0.60 1.58
N VAL A 248 -3.51 0.15 2.60
CA VAL A 248 -2.94 0.13 3.96
C VAL A 248 -4.07 0.05 4.97
N GLU A 249 -3.88 -0.72 6.04
CA GLU A 249 -4.84 -0.82 7.14
C GLU A 249 -4.18 -0.41 8.46
N LYS A 250 -4.81 0.52 9.19
CA LYS A 250 -4.33 1.00 10.49
C LYS A 250 -5.52 1.25 11.40
N GLU A 251 -5.53 0.60 12.56
CA GLU A 251 -6.55 0.81 13.61
C GLU A 251 -7.99 0.63 13.09
N GLY A 252 -8.20 -0.35 12.20
CA GLY A 252 -9.50 -0.61 11.55
C GLY A 252 -9.90 0.39 10.47
N LYS A 253 -9.13 1.47 10.28
CA LYS A 253 -9.27 2.39 9.16
C LYS A 253 -8.52 1.85 7.94
N ARG A 254 -9.13 2.05 6.76
CA ARG A 254 -8.63 1.57 5.46
C ARG A 254 -8.19 2.75 4.63
N PHE A 255 -6.93 2.74 4.22
CA PHE A 255 -6.31 3.81 3.45
C PHE A 255 -5.94 3.30 2.06
N ILE A 256 -6.13 4.14 1.06
CA ILE A 256 -5.72 3.90 -0.32
C ILE A 256 -4.76 5.02 -0.71
N LEU A 257 -3.52 4.68 -1.02
CA LEU A 257 -2.55 5.63 -1.53
C LEU A 257 -2.55 5.53 -3.05
N THR A 258 -2.80 6.64 -3.73
CA THR A 258 -2.90 6.69 -5.19
C THR A 258 -1.81 7.56 -5.78
N ARG A 259 -1.23 7.11 -6.90
CA ARG A 259 -0.01 7.69 -7.47
C ARG A 259 -0.34 8.30 -8.83
N GLY A 260 -0.42 9.63 -8.90
CA GLY A 260 -0.49 10.36 -10.17
C GLY A 260 -1.89 10.81 -10.62
N LYS A 261 -1.95 11.32 -11.86
CA LYS A 261 -3.18 11.88 -12.45
C LYS A 261 -4.18 10.76 -12.73
N GLN A 262 -5.22 10.72 -11.90
CA GLN A 262 -6.33 9.79 -12.01
C GLN A 262 -6.97 9.87 -13.39
N ASP A 263 -7.13 8.73 -14.06
CA ASP A 263 -8.11 8.57 -15.14
C ASP A 263 -9.49 8.96 -14.57
N PRO A 264 -10.32 9.75 -15.28
CA PRO A 264 -11.70 10.05 -14.88
C PRO A 264 -12.49 8.82 -14.38
N PHE A 265 -12.25 7.64 -14.96
CA PHE A 265 -12.87 6.41 -14.49
C PHE A 265 -12.36 5.98 -13.11
N ALA A 266 -11.04 5.97 -12.89
CA ALA A 266 -10.43 5.63 -11.61
C ALA A 266 -10.88 6.59 -10.49
N TYR A 267 -10.96 7.88 -10.79
CA TYR A 267 -11.47 8.89 -9.86
C TYR A 267 -12.89 8.57 -9.37
N THR A 268 -13.79 8.18 -10.28
CA THR A 268 -15.18 7.84 -9.94
C THR A 268 -15.24 6.63 -9.00
N MET A 269 -14.46 5.58 -9.31
CA MET A 269 -14.41 4.37 -8.48
C MET A 269 -13.79 4.62 -7.11
N LEU A 270 -12.73 5.43 -7.03
CA LEU A 270 -12.16 5.84 -5.75
C LEU A 270 -13.15 6.65 -4.94
N ARG A 271 -13.92 7.56 -5.56
CA ARG A 271 -14.95 8.32 -4.85
C ARG A 271 -16.00 7.40 -4.21
N LEU A 272 -16.38 6.32 -4.90
CA LEU A 272 -17.26 5.30 -4.33
C LEU A 272 -16.61 4.58 -3.13
N LEU A 273 -15.32 4.27 -3.21
CA LEU A 273 -14.58 3.71 -2.07
C LEU A 273 -14.50 4.71 -0.90
N ALA A 274 -14.30 6.01 -1.15
CA ALA A 274 -14.34 7.01 -0.09
C ALA A 274 -15.71 7.05 0.60
N MET A 275 -16.81 6.99 -0.17
CA MET A 275 -18.16 6.89 0.40
C MET A 275 -18.37 5.60 1.19
N ALA A 276 -17.67 4.51 0.84
CA ALA A 276 -17.65 3.26 1.60
C ALA A 276 -16.72 3.29 2.84
N GLY A 277 -16.13 4.43 3.16
CA GLY A 277 -15.32 4.63 4.37
C GLY A 277 -13.80 4.43 4.20
N TYR A 278 -13.31 4.36 2.96
CA TYR A 278 -11.87 4.35 2.70
C TYR A 278 -11.31 5.77 2.70
N THR A 279 -10.13 5.98 3.27
CA THR A 279 -9.42 7.27 3.20
C THR A 279 -8.48 7.25 2.01
N ILE A 280 -8.67 8.16 1.06
CA ILE A 280 -7.82 8.25 -0.13
C ILE A 280 -6.73 9.30 0.12
N ILE A 281 -5.48 8.89 -0.08
CA ILE A 281 -4.30 9.75 0.02
C ILE A 281 -3.73 9.87 -1.39
N GLU A 282 -3.81 11.06 -1.97
CA GLU A 282 -3.21 11.35 -3.26
C GLU A 282 -1.73 11.72 -3.08
N LEU A 283 -0.85 10.97 -3.74
CA LEU A 283 0.58 11.16 -3.66
C LEU A 283 1.10 11.95 -4.86
N ASN A 284 1.88 12.99 -4.59
CA ASN A 284 2.56 13.75 -5.62
C ASN A 284 3.89 13.06 -6.01
N ARG A 285 3.92 12.45 -7.20
CA ARG A 285 5.12 11.75 -7.71
C ARG A 285 6.27 12.68 -8.09
N ASP A 286 5.98 13.95 -8.33
CA ASP A 286 7.00 14.95 -8.66
C ASP A 286 7.71 15.45 -7.38
N GLY A 287 7.22 15.07 -6.20
CA GLY A 287 7.82 15.36 -4.91
C GLY A 287 8.93 14.36 -4.54
N GLY A 288 10.00 14.86 -3.94
CA GLY A 288 11.04 14.02 -3.33
C GLY A 288 10.58 13.38 -2.01
N PHE A 289 11.52 12.73 -1.32
CA PHE A 289 11.31 12.04 -0.05
C PHE A 289 10.50 12.85 0.96
N ALA A 290 10.88 14.10 1.23
CA ALA A 290 10.22 14.93 2.22
C ALA A 290 8.74 15.17 1.91
N SER A 291 8.40 15.43 0.64
CA SER A 291 7.01 15.67 0.24
C SER A 291 6.15 14.42 0.39
N LEU A 292 6.67 13.26 -0.03
CA LEU A 292 5.98 11.98 0.11
C LEU A 292 5.83 11.56 1.57
N ALA A 293 6.87 11.73 2.39
CA ALA A 293 6.82 11.47 3.83
C ALA A 293 5.76 12.32 4.53
N THR A 294 5.74 13.63 4.27
CA THR A 294 4.70 14.54 4.78
C THR A 294 3.30 14.09 4.37
N GLN A 295 3.05 13.79 3.10
CA GLN A 295 1.74 13.37 2.60
C GLN A 295 1.29 12.04 3.24
N ILE A 296 2.18 11.06 3.35
CA ILE A 296 1.85 9.75 3.93
C ILE A 296 1.61 9.87 5.43
N LEU A 297 2.51 10.52 6.19
CA LEU A 297 2.39 10.65 7.63
C LEU A 297 1.13 11.46 8.00
N THR A 298 0.85 12.54 7.27
CA THR A 298 -0.34 13.35 7.48
C THR A 298 -1.61 12.58 7.09
N GLY A 299 -1.62 11.93 5.92
CA GLY A 299 -2.78 11.18 5.43
C GLY A 299 -3.12 9.95 6.26
N LEU A 300 -2.13 9.33 6.90
CA LEU A 300 -2.31 8.24 7.86
C LEU A 300 -2.63 8.72 9.28
N GLU A 301 -2.76 10.03 9.49
CA GLU A 301 -2.99 10.66 10.80
C GLU A 301 -1.94 10.21 11.83
N LEU A 302 -0.66 10.17 11.43
CA LEU A 302 0.46 9.88 12.32
C LEU A 302 1.09 11.20 12.79
N PRO A 303 1.23 11.41 14.11
CA PRO A 303 1.94 12.58 14.61
C PRO A 303 3.42 12.47 14.23
N TYR A 304 3.98 13.54 13.68
CA TYR A 304 5.39 13.59 13.32
C TYR A 304 5.99 14.97 13.57
N THR A 305 7.30 14.99 13.71
CA THR A 305 8.13 16.19 13.74
C THR A 305 9.14 16.08 12.60
N SER A 306 9.19 17.09 11.74
CA SER A 306 10.19 17.19 10.67
C SER A 306 11.25 18.23 11.03
N GLY A 307 12.52 17.96 10.74
CA GLY A 307 13.59 18.90 11.03
C GLY A 307 14.96 18.24 11.01
N THR A 308 15.94 18.93 11.60
CA THR A 308 17.27 18.38 11.85
C THR A 308 17.35 17.86 13.27
N PHE A 309 17.83 16.63 13.41
CA PHE A 309 17.93 15.92 14.67
C PHE A 309 19.39 15.61 14.94
N ARG A 310 19.81 15.75 16.20
CA ARG A 310 21.15 15.40 16.63
C ARG A 310 21.10 14.04 17.31
N PHE A 311 21.91 13.12 16.81
CA PHE A 311 22.06 11.79 17.35
C PHE A 311 23.38 11.68 18.08
N MET A 312 23.34 11.27 19.33
CA MET A 312 24.54 11.05 20.15
C MET A 312 25.00 9.61 19.98
N LEU A 313 26.04 9.39 19.17
CA LEU A 313 26.65 8.07 19.03
C LEU A 313 27.55 7.76 20.24
N ALA A 314 27.84 6.47 20.44
CA ALA A 314 28.73 5.97 21.50
C ALA A 314 30.19 6.41 21.26
N GLY A 315 30.47 7.69 21.52
CA GLY A 315 31.76 8.35 21.33
C GLY A 315 31.84 9.76 21.94
N GLY A 316 30.80 10.20 22.66
CA GLY A 316 30.71 11.55 23.23
C GLY A 316 30.33 12.62 22.20
N GLU A 317 30.52 13.91 22.54
CA GLU A 317 30.10 15.04 21.70
C GLU A 317 30.75 15.06 20.31
N ASN A 318 31.99 14.54 20.20
CA ASN A 318 32.72 14.45 18.93
C ASN A 318 32.13 13.40 17.97
N GLY A 319 31.26 12.53 18.47
CA GLY A 319 30.56 11.53 17.69
C GLY A 319 29.13 11.95 17.32
N ALA A 320 28.69 13.16 17.65
CA ALA A 320 27.32 13.56 17.35
C ALA A 320 27.12 13.71 15.82
N ARG A 321 26.02 13.14 15.31
CA ARG A 321 25.64 13.26 13.90
C ARG A 321 24.33 14.00 13.78
N GLU A 322 24.33 15.07 12.98
CA GLU A 322 23.12 15.79 12.62
C GLU A 322 22.50 15.19 11.36
N MET A 323 21.20 14.97 11.37
CA MET A 323 20.47 14.39 10.26
C MET A 323 19.12 15.06 10.08
N THR A 324 18.77 15.35 8.83
CA THR A 324 17.43 15.83 8.49
C THR A 324 16.50 14.64 8.26
N GLY A 325 15.27 14.73 8.76
CA GLY A 325 14.31 13.66 8.61
C GLY A 325 12.97 13.92 9.30
N PHE A 326 12.23 12.84 9.50
CA PHE A 326 10.92 12.82 10.14
C PHE A 326 10.95 11.86 11.33
N LEU A 327 10.63 12.35 12.51
CA LEU A 327 10.45 11.55 13.72
C LEU A 327 8.96 11.36 13.96
N THR A 328 8.48 10.12 14.01
CA THR A 328 7.08 9.81 14.27
C THR A 328 6.95 8.79 15.40
N SER A 329 5.89 8.91 16.20
CA SER A 329 5.60 7.97 17.29
C SER A 329 4.52 6.99 16.85
N LEU A 330 4.83 5.69 16.87
CA LEU A 330 3.85 4.65 16.56
C LEU A 330 3.14 4.22 17.85
N PRO A 331 1.81 4.37 17.96
CA PRO A 331 1.07 4.07 19.19
C PRO A 331 1.17 2.59 19.59
N GLN A 332 1.31 1.69 18.61
CA GLN A 332 1.34 0.25 18.84
C GLN A 332 2.66 -0.25 19.43
N LYS A 333 3.79 0.39 19.11
CA LYS A 333 5.13 -0.11 19.45
C LYS A 333 5.79 0.62 20.62
N ARG A 334 5.26 1.77 21.04
CA ARG A 334 5.93 2.71 21.97
C ARG A 334 7.36 3.08 21.54
N THR A 335 7.69 2.84 20.28
CA THR A 335 9.00 3.14 19.69
C THR A 335 8.81 4.33 18.76
N GLN A 336 9.77 5.23 18.78
CA GLN A 336 9.83 6.30 17.79
C GLN A 336 10.48 5.77 16.52
N VAL A 337 10.01 6.20 15.36
CA VAL A 337 10.58 5.85 14.05
C VAL A 337 11.13 7.11 13.44
N PHE A 338 12.42 7.10 13.11
CA PHE A 338 13.08 8.18 12.41
C PHE A 338 13.30 7.81 10.95
N LEU A 339 12.72 8.58 10.04
CA LEU A 339 12.83 8.41 8.58
C LEU A 339 13.77 9.47 8.02
N THR A 340 14.73 9.06 7.20
CA THR A 340 15.70 9.99 6.57
C THR A 340 16.04 9.51 5.17
N ASP A 341 16.33 10.43 4.26
CA ASP A 341 16.87 10.14 2.92
C ASP A 341 18.40 10.08 2.89
N THR A 342 19.05 10.42 4.00
CA THR A 342 20.51 10.42 4.09
C THR A 342 21.02 8.98 4.13
N PRO A 343 21.99 8.62 3.27
CA PRO A 343 22.56 7.28 3.28
C PRO A 343 23.29 7.02 4.60
N LEU A 344 22.95 5.90 5.21
CA LEU A 344 23.57 5.38 6.42
C LEU A 344 24.15 4.00 6.15
N ASP A 345 25.34 3.76 6.67
CA ASP A 345 25.94 2.44 6.76
C ASP A 345 25.24 1.61 7.84
N ALA A 346 25.28 0.28 7.70
CA ALA A 346 24.60 -0.64 8.63
C ALA A 346 25.05 -0.46 10.08
N ILE A 347 26.34 -0.13 10.30
CA ILE A 347 26.91 0.10 11.62
C ILE A 347 26.30 1.36 12.24
N ALA A 348 26.20 2.46 11.48
CA ALA A 348 25.52 3.66 11.96
C ALA A 348 24.04 3.40 12.29
N VAL A 349 23.31 2.64 11.46
CA VAL A 349 21.90 2.32 11.74
C VAL A 349 21.75 1.58 13.07
N GLU A 350 22.61 0.59 13.34
CA GLU A 350 22.60 -0.18 14.59
C GLU A 350 22.95 0.70 15.80
N GLN A 351 23.99 1.54 15.67
CA GLN A 351 24.39 2.45 16.75
C GLN A 351 23.32 3.52 17.05
N LEU A 352 22.63 4.02 16.02
CA LEU A 352 21.58 5.01 16.17
C LEU A 352 20.31 4.44 16.82
N GLY A 353 20.03 3.15 16.62
CA GLY A 353 18.88 2.46 17.23
C GLY A 353 18.90 2.43 18.76
N HIS A 354 20.06 2.68 19.37
CA HIS A 354 20.24 2.75 20.83
C HIS A 354 20.48 4.17 21.34
N SER A 355 20.56 5.17 20.47
CA SER A 355 20.86 6.55 20.83
C SER A 355 19.62 7.33 21.23
N SER A 356 19.78 8.28 22.15
CA SER A 356 18.76 9.28 22.42
C SER A 356 18.74 10.31 21.29
N ILE A 357 17.54 10.70 20.85
CA ILE A 357 17.34 11.68 19.80
C ILE A 357 16.94 13.00 20.43
N GLU A 358 17.72 14.05 20.14
CA GLU A 358 17.34 15.41 20.47
C GLU A 358 16.97 16.16 19.19
N ALA A 359 15.74 16.69 19.17
CA ALA A 359 15.33 17.60 18.11
C ALA A 359 16.12 18.90 18.28
N ILE A 360 16.88 19.29 17.24
CA ILE A 360 17.49 20.61 17.20
C ILE A 360 16.35 21.55 16.81
N THR A 361 15.67 22.10 17.81
CA THR A 361 14.76 23.22 17.59
C THR A 361 15.63 24.39 17.16
N VAL A 362 15.82 24.54 15.85
CA VAL A 362 16.39 25.77 15.29
C VAL A 362 15.42 26.85 15.71
N PRO A 363 15.83 27.82 16.56
CA PRO A 363 14.95 28.92 16.92
C PRO A 363 14.52 29.57 15.61
N GLU A 364 13.22 29.56 15.33
CA GLU A 364 12.64 30.20 14.17
C GLU A 364 13.29 31.59 14.07
N PRO A 365 14.02 31.89 12.98
CA PRO A 365 14.78 33.13 12.90
C PRO A 365 13.77 34.24 13.14
N ALA A 366 13.92 34.96 14.25
CA ALA A 366 12.97 35.98 14.67
C ALA A 366 12.70 36.83 13.44
N VAL A 367 11.49 36.71 12.89
CA VAL A 367 11.08 37.47 11.72
C VAL A 367 11.21 38.90 12.19
N GLN A 368 12.29 39.56 11.77
CA GLN A 368 12.49 40.97 12.04
C GLN A 368 11.32 41.64 11.35
N GLU A 369 10.35 42.02 12.17
CA GLU A 369 9.19 42.79 11.76
C GLU A 369 9.73 43.92 10.87
N PRO A 370 9.31 43.97 9.59
CA PRO A 370 9.88 44.92 8.65
C PRO A 370 9.71 46.31 9.24
N ALA A 371 10.83 46.99 9.48
CA ALA A 371 10.84 48.32 10.06
C ALA A 371 9.81 49.18 9.33
N ALA A 372 8.88 49.75 10.10
CA ALA A 372 7.80 50.57 9.57
C ALA A 372 8.38 51.62 8.61
N PRO A 373 7.77 51.84 7.42
CA PRO A 373 8.27 52.82 6.47
C PRO A 373 8.28 54.20 7.14
N ALA A 374 9.43 54.88 7.07
CA ALA A 374 9.58 56.23 7.59
C ALA A 374 8.54 57.17 6.94
N PRO A 375 7.96 58.11 7.70
CA PRO A 375 7.02 59.08 7.13
C PRO A 375 7.73 59.90 6.05
N ALA A 376 7.08 60.05 4.89
CA ALA A 376 7.57 60.88 3.80
C ALA A 376 7.57 62.36 4.22
N GLU A 377 8.71 63.04 4.05
CA GLU A 377 8.88 64.49 4.25
C GLU A 377 8.39 65.31 3.05
#